data_AF-A0A3A0G7H2-F1
#
_entry.id   AF-A0A3A0G7H2-F1
#
_cell.length_a   1.000
_cell.length_b   1.000
_cell.length_c   1.000
_cell.angle_alpha   90.00
_cell.angle_beta   90.00
_cell.angle_gamma   90.00
#
_symmetry.space_group_name_H-M   'P 1'
#
loop_
_entity.id
_entity.type
_entity.pdbx_description
1 polymer ?
#
loop_
_entity_poly.entity_id
_entity_poly.type
_entity_poly.pdbx_seq_one_letter_code
_entity_poly.pdbx_strand_id
1 'polypeptide(L)' 'MAAYVTRARQGERFVVTDRGVPVAELGPVSDAVRGLWEMVASGRVRWNGGKPIGARIAYDGPSLSDAVIEDRG' A
#
# COMPACT_ATOMS: atom_id res chain seq x y z
N MET A 1 12.51 6.68 4.07
CA MET A 1 11.41 6.20 3.19
C MET A 1 10.95 4.74 3.43
N ALA A 2 11.40 4.01 4.46
CA ALA A 2 11.01 2.59 4.65
C ALA A 2 10.19 2.28 5.92
N ALA A 3 9.92 3.26 6.80
CA ALA A 3 9.45 3.00 8.16
C ALA A 3 8.10 2.26 8.23
N TYR A 4 7.09 2.70 7.48
CA TYR A 4 5.77 2.05 7.50
C TYR A 4 5.78 0.67 6.85
N VAL A 5 6.59 0.47 5.81
CA VAL A 5 6.78 -0.85 5.19
C VAL A 5 7.49 -1.80 6.15
N THR A 6 8.53 -1.33 6.85
CA THR A 6 9.23 -2.11 7.88
C THR A 6 8.28 -2.52 9.01
N ARG A 7 7.46 -1.58 9.50
CA ARG A 7 6.47 -1.85 10.55
C ARG A 7 5.37 -2.81 10.07
N ALA A 8 4.88 -2.64 8.84
CA ALA A 8 3.92 -3.57 8.26
C ALA A 8 4.49 -4.99 8.12
N ARG A 9 5.78 -5.10 7.75
CA ARG A 9 6.49 -6.40 7.74
C ARG A 9 6.63 -7.02 9.14
N GLN A 10 6.65 -6.21 10.19
CA GLN A 10 6.67 -6.67 11.58
C GLN A 10 5.29 -7.04 12.13
N GLY A 11 4.24 -6.95 11.31
CA GLY A 11 2.88 -7.39 11.65
C GLY A 11 1.90 -6.26 11.89
N GLU A 12 2.34 -5.00 11.85
CA GLU A 12 1.45 -3.86 12.05
C GLU A 12 0.54 -3.63 10.83
N ARG A 13 -0.67 -3.13 11.06
CA ARG A 13 -1.64 -2.82 10.01
C ARG A 13 -2.05 -1.35 10.10
N PHE A 14 -2.09 -0.69 8.96
CA PHE A 14 -2.41 0.72 8.81
C PHE A 14 -3.58 0.88 7.83
N VAL A 15 -4.51 1.77 8.15
CA VAL A 15 -5.51 2.26 7.20
C VAL A 15 -4.97 3.53 6.57
N VAL A 16 -4.85 3.54 5.25
CA VAL A 16 -4.49 4.73 4.48
C VAL A 16 -5.77 5.49 4.19
N THR A 17 -5.81 6.77 4.57
CA THR A 17 -6.95 7.65 4.31
C THR A 17 -6.57 8.78 3.36
N ASP A 18 -7.53 9.23 2.56
CA ASP A 18 -7.49 10.48 1.82
C ASP A 18 -8.59 11.38 2.38
N ARG A 19 -8.22 12.53 2.98
CA ARG A 19 -9.16 13.46 3.62
C ARG A 19 -10.13 12.78 4.62
N GLY A 20 -9.60 11.87 5.43
CA GLY A 20 -10.39 11.12 6.43
C GLY A 20 -11.22 9.97 5.86
N VAL A 21 -11.20 9.76 4.53
CA VAL A 21 -11.88 8.63 3.88
C VAL A 21 -10.89 7.47 3.71
N PRO A 22 -11.18 6.27 4.22
CA PRO A 22 -10.34 5.10 3.98
C PRO A 22 -10.24 4.75 2.49
N VAL A 23 -9.01 4.66 1.97
CA VAL A 23 -8.74 4.37 0.55
C VAL A 23 -7.90 3.12 0.33
N ALA A 24 -7.14 2.68 1.33
CA ALA A 24 -6.36 1.44 1.25
C ALA A 24 -5.99 0.92 2.64
N GLU A 25 -5.51 -0.32 2.70
CA GLU A 25 -4.84 -0.88 3.87
C GLU A 25 -3.41 -1.27 3.53
N LEU A 26 -2.48 -1.01 4.45
CA LEU A 26 -1.11 -1.51 4.42
C LEU A 26 -0.90 -2.44 5.61
N GLY A 27 -0.54 -3.68 5.36
CA GLY A 27 -0.28 -4.65 6.42
C GLY A 27 0.59 -5.80 5.95
N PRO A 28 0.89 -6.76 6.84
CA PRO A 28 1.62 -7.97 6.47
C PRO A 28 0.86 -8.75 5.39
N VAL A 29 1.61 -9.28 4.42
CA VAL A 29 1.04 -10.15 3.38
C VAL A 29 0.56 -11.44 4.04
N SER A 30 -0.75 -11.71 3.89
CA SER A 30 -1.39 -12.92 4.41
C SER A 30 -0.92 -14.18 3.69
N ASP A 31 -1.04 -15.33 4.36
CA ASP A 31 -0.63 -16.61 3.79
C ASP A 31 -1.41 -16.99 2.53
N ALA A 32 -2.70 -16.62 2.48
CA ALA A 32 -3.51 -16.78 1.29
C ALA A 32 -2.93 -16.00 0.09
N VAL A 33 -2.52 -14.75 0.31
CA VAL A 33 -1.90 -13.93 -0.75
C VAL A 33 -0.53 -14.48 -1.13
N ARG A 34 0.25 -15.01 -0.18
CA ARG A 34 1.52 -15.69 -0.47
C ARG A 34 1.31 -16.92 -1.37
N GLY A 35 0.35 -17.78 -1.03
CA GLY A 35 0.01 -18.95 -1.83
C GLY A 35 -0.45 -18.59 -3.25
N LEU A 36 -1.22 -17.50 -3.41
CA LEU A 36 -1.57 -16.99 -4.74
C LEU A 36 -0.33 -16.58 -5.54
N TRP A 37 0.62 -15.88 -4.92
CA TRP A 37 1.88 -15.52 -5.58
C TRP A 37 2.73 -16.74 -5.95
N GLU A 38 2.74 -17.79 -5.13
CA GLU A 38 3.39 -19.06 -5.47
C GLU A 38 2.74 -19.74 -6.68
N MET A 39 1.40 -19.69 -6.77
CA MET A 39 0.68 -20.21 -7.93
C MET A 39 0.96 -19.38 -9.21
N VAL A 40 1.12 -18.06 -9.08
CA VAL A 40 1.56 -17.20 -10.18
C VAL A 40 2.98 -17.58 -10.61
N ALA A 41 3.91 -17.72 -9.66
CA ALA A 41 5.29 -18.08 -9.93
C ALA A 41 5.43 -19.46 -10.59
N SER A 42 4.55 -20.40 -10.24
CA SER A 42 4.51 -21.74 -10.85
C SER A 42 3.76 -21.79 -12.18
N GLY A 43 3.27 -20.66 -12.70
CA GLY A 43 2.49 -20.59 -13.95
C GLY A 43 1.10 -21.23 -13.89
N ARG A 44 0.59 -21.57 -12.70
CA ARG A 44 -0.73 -22.22 -12.52
C ARG A 44 -1.88 -21.23 -12.64
N VAL A 45 -1.61 -19.97 -12.33
CA VAL A 45 -2.54 -18.85 -12.51
C VAL A 45 -1.81 -17.66 -13.10
N ARG A 46 -2.52 -16.82 -13.83
CA ARG A 46 -1.99 -15.57 -14.37
C ARG A 46 -2.57 -14.40 -13.60
N TRP A 47 -1.70 -13.56 -13.06
CA TRP A 47 -2.12 -12.26 -12.56
C TRP A 47 -2.51 -11.36 -13.76
N ASN A 48 -3.78 -10.98 -13.83
CA ASN A 48 -4.32 -10.06 -14.84
C ASN A 48 -4.53 -8.64 -14.29
N GLY A 49 -4.04 -8.32 -13.09
CA GLY A 49 -4.14 -6.97 -12.53
C GLY A 49 -3.08 -6.03 -13.12
N GLY A 50 -3.43 -4.77 -13.31
CA GLY A 50 -2.51 -3.67 -13.62
C GLY A 50 -2.25 -2.78 -12.41
N LYS A 51 -1.34 -1.81 -12.55
CA LYS A 51 -1.30 -0.66 -11.62
C LYS A 51 -2.73 -0.10 -11.57
N PRO A 52 -3.33 0.11 -10.39
CA PRO A 52 -4.61 0.80 -10.31
C PRO A 52 -4.52 2.05 -11.18
N ILE A 53 -5.56 2.33 -11.96
CA ILE A 53 -5.68 3.61 -12.63
C ILE A 53 -5.88 4.60 -11.49
N GLY A 54 -4.77 5.09 -10.95
CA GLY A 54 -4.80 6.03 -9.85
C GLY A 54 -5.63 7.22 -10.31
N ALA A 55 -6.53 7.70 -9.46
CA ALA A 55 -7.10 9.00 -9.68
C ALA A 55 -5.94 9.99 -9.84
N ARG A 56 -6.00 10.87 -10.84
CA ARG A 56 -5.06 11.97 -10.95
C ARG A 56 -5.42 12.96 -9.84
N ILE A 57 -4.88 12.74 -8.65
CA ILE A 57 -5.08 13.63 -7.52
C ILE A 57 -4.21 14.85 -7.80
N ALA A 58 -4.83 15.93 -8.30
CA ALA A 58 -4.20 17.23 -8.30
C ALA A 58 -4.06 17.65 -6.84
N TYR A 59 -2.82 17.85 -6.42
CA TYR A 59 -2.48 18.24 -5.06
C TYR A 59 -1.46 19.37 -5.18
N ASP A 60 -1.84 20.56 -4.73
CA ASP A 60 -1.07 21.80 -4.86
C ASP A 60 -0.29 22.13 -3.57
N GLY A 61 -0.07 21.14 -2.69
CA GLY A 61 0.68 21.30 -1.44
C GLY A 61 2.11 20.77 -1.49
N PRO A 62 2.84 20.75 -0.35
CA PRO A 62 4.18 20.19 -0.23
C PRO A 62 4.23 18.73 -0.67
N SER A 63 5.33 18.25 -1.28
CA SER A 63 5.47 16.86 -1.75
C SER A 63 4.76 15.86 -0.83
N LEU A 64 4.08 14.84 -1.36
CA LEU A 64 3.36 13.87 -0.52
C LEU A 64 4.27 13.21 0.55
N SER A 65 5.59 13.26 0.36
CA SER A 65 6.58 12.86 1.36
C SER A 65 6.70 13.86 2.53
N ASP A 66 6.55 15.15 2.28
CA ASP A 66 6.59 16.25 3.25
C ASP A 66 5.30 16.32 4.07
N ALA A 67 4.13 16.10 3.43
CA ALA A 67 2.84 16.03 4.13
C ALA A 67 2.79 14.90 5.18
N VAL A 68 3.54 13.80 4.96
CA VAL A 68 3.68 12.69 5.93
C VAL A 68 4.66 13.03 7.07
N ILE A 69 5.52 14.03 6.87
CA ILE A 69 6.48 14.50 7.89
C ILE A 69 5.82 15.56 8.79
N GLU A 70 4.98 16.44 8.26
CA GLU A 70 4.29 17.49 9.04
C GLU A 70 3.24 16.94 10.03
N ASP A 71 2.62 15.80 9.76
CA ASP A 71 1.68 15.14 10.70
C ASP A 71 2.36 14.56 11.97
N ARG A 72 3.68 14.71 12.11
CA ARG A 72 4.46 14.25 13.27
C ARG A 72 4.92 15.39 14.20
N GLY A 73 4.37 16.59 14.03
CA GLY A 73 4.50 17.69 14.99
C GLY A 73 3.43 17.62 16.08
#